data_AF-A0A914NNK9-F1
#
_entry.id   AF-A0A914NNK9-F1
#
_cell.length_a   1.000
_cell.length_b   1.000
_cell.length_c   1.000
_cell.angle_alpha   90.00
_cell.angle_beta   90.00
_cell.angle_gamma   90.00
#
_symmetry.space_group_name_H-M   'P 1'
#
loop_
_entity.id
_entity.type
_entity.pdbx_description
1 polymer ?
#
loop_
_entity_poly.entity_id
_entity_poly.type
_entity_poly.pdbx_seq_one_letter_code
_entity_poly.pdbx_strand_id
1 'polypeptide(L)'
;MAYLTNFLNMPTFFVDSSPRAAASKLWLGAVYSVKILFIRYHINILTHDALKIFCGIGVNSLKIFEKCQMYLKWNCAKKLYSYSVDESRCLSKETYDTYMDEVIQFIKTFKTFKNFNFEDIEKFLEEFLCNPTCTVKEVKERAIVMGGEKYTYNIICY
;
A
#
# COMPACT_ATOMS: atom_id res chain seq x y z
N MET A 1 8.76 -15.14 -7.93
CA MET A 1 8.53 -14.15 -9.00
C MET A 1 7.15 -14.20 -9.71
N ALA A 2 6.29 -15.23 -9.54
CA ALA A 2 5.09 -15.36 -10.40
C ALA A 2 3.78 -14.75 -9.86
N TYR A 3 3.58 -14.57 -8.55
CA TYR A 3 2.23 -14.28 -8.02
C TYR A 3 1.86 -12.79 -7.95
N LEU A 4 2.79 -11.88 -7.63
CA LEU A 4 2.54 -10.43 -7.72
C LEU A 4 2.51 -9.90 -9.15
N THR A 5 3.25 -10.56 -10.03
CA THR A 5 3.21 -10.33 -11.48
C THR A 5 1.83 -10.73 -11.99
N ASN A 6 1.25 -11.85 -11.51
CA ASN A 6 -0.12 -12.26 -11.82
C ASN A 6 -1.23 -11.39 -11.21
N PHE A 7 -1.03 -10.79 -10.02
CA PHE A 7 -2.07 -9.96 -9.38
C PHE A 7 -2.30 -8.60 -10.05
N LEU A 8 -1.30 -8.07 -10.78
CA LEU A 8 -1.38 -6.76 -11.43
C LEU A 8 -1.25 -6.79 -12.97
N ASN A 9 -0.77 -7.88 -13.57
CA ASN A 9 -0.59 -7.99 -15.03
C ASN A 9 -1.75 -8.72 -15.74
N MET A 10 -2.85 -9.00 -15.05
CA MET A 10 -4.03 -9.59 -15.69
C MET A 10 -5.09 -8.49 -15.91
N PRO A 11 -5.27 -8.00 -17.15
CA PRO A 11 -6.52 -7.37 -17.56
C PRO A 11 -7.72 -8.24 -17.12
N THR A 12 -7.55 -9.57 -17.16
CA THR A 12 -8.53 -10.59 -16.79
C THR A 12 -8.83 -10.70 -15.28
N PHE A 13 -8.05 -10.12 -14.36
CA PHE A 13 -8.35 -10.20 -12.92
C PHE A 13 -9.55 -9.33 -12.51
N PHE A 14 -9.90 -8.37 -13.37
CA PHE A 14 -11.00 -7.41 -13.18
C PHE A 14 -12.21 -7.70 -14.09
N VAL A 15 -12.04 -8.51 -15.14
CA VAL A 15 -13.04 -8.70 -16.21
C VAL A 15 -14.26 -9.50 -15.74
N ASP A 16 -14.10 -10.41 -14.76
CA ASP A 16 -15.20 -11.25 -14.23
C ASP A 16 -15.62 -10.91 -12.79
N SER A 17 -15.15 -9.78 -12.25
CA SER A 17 -15.49 -9.36 -10.89
C SER A 17 -16.40 -8.14 -10.89
N SER A 18 -17.38 -8.12 -9.99
CA SER A 18 -18.19 -6.92 -9.78
C SER A 18 -17.29 -5.70 -9.50
N PRO A 19 -17.69 -4.47 -9.87
CA PRO A 19 -16.89 -3.27 -9.61
C PRO A 19 -16.47 -3.11 -8.14
N ARG A 20 -17.31 -3.55 -7.20
CA ARG A 20 -16.98 -3.55 -5.77
C ARG A 20 -15.89 -4.57 -5.42
N ALA A 21 -15.95 -5.79 -5.98
CA ALA A 21 -14.91 -6.80 -5.78
C ALA A 21 -13.56 -6.35 -6.40
N ALA A 22 -13.61 -5.74 -7.58
CA ALA A 22 -12.45 -5.11 -8.22
C ALA A 22 -11.84 -3.98 -7.35
N ALA A 23 -12.68 -3.09 -6.82
CA ALA A 23 -12.27 -2.02 -5.91
C ALA A 23 -11.60 -2.54 -4.62
N SER A 24 -12.14 -3.62 -4.02
CA SER A 24 -11.54 -4.27 -2.86
C SER A 24 -10.15 -4.85 -3.18
N LYS A 25 -10.01 -5.52 -4.34
CA LYS A 25 -8.71 -6.03 -4.81
C LYS A 25 -7.68 -4.91 -5.04
N LEU A 26 -8.10 -3.78 -5.61
CA LEU A 26 -7.23 -2.60 -5.82
C LEU A 26 -6.79 -1.99 -4.49
N TRP A 27 -7.71 -1.86 -3.53
CA TRP A 27 -7.37 -1.45 -2.17
C TRP A 27 -6.31 -2.36 -1.56
N LEU A 28 -6.53 -3.68 -1.58
CA LEU A 28 -5.55 -4.66 -1.08
C LEU A 28 -4.20 -4.55 -1.81
N GLY A 29 -4.21 -4.33 -3.12
CA GLY A 29 -3.00 -4.08 -3.90
C GLY A 29 -2.20 -2.88 -3.40
N ALA A 30 -2.88 -1.76 -3.11
CA ALA A 30 -2.27 -0.56 -2.55
C ALA A 30 -1.75 -0.77 -1.12
N VAL A 31 -2.49 -1.51 -0.28
CA VAL A 31 -2.03 -1.90 1.05
C VAL A 31 -0.75 -2.73 0.96
N TYR A 32 -0.74 -3.76 0.12
CA TYR A 32 0.42 -4.63 -0.02
C TYR A 32 1.64 -3.90 -0.58
N SER A 33 1.46 -2.95 -1.51
CA SER A 33 2.59 -2.20 -2.05
C SER A 33 3.29 -1.35 -0.98
N VAL A 34 2.54 -0.80 -0.02
CA VAL A 34 3.13 -0.13 1.15
C VAL A 34 3.81 -1.15 2.07
N LYS A 35 3.14 -2.26 2.40
CA LYS A 35 3.71 -3.28 3.30
C LYS A 35 5.02 -3.88 2.78
N ILE A 36 5.14 -4.10 1.47
CA ILE A 36 6.35 -4.66 0.86
C ILE A 36 7.54 -3.71 1.00
N LEU A 37 7.32 -2.39 1.00
CA LEU A 37 8.39 -1.43 1.23
C LEU A 37 9.00 -1.64 2.63
N PHE A 38 8.17 -1.78 3.65
CA PHE A 38 8.60 -1.83 5.05
C PHE A 38 8.95 -3.22 5.57
N ILE A 39 8.46 -4.29 4.95
CA ILE A 39 8.86 -5.65 5.32
C ILE A 39 10.35 -5.89 5.04
N ARG A 40 10.96 -5.12 4.12
CA ARG A 40 12.41 -5.12 3.87
C ARG A 40 13.21 -4.61 5.07
N TYR A 41 12.58 -3.80 5.92
CA TYR A 41 13.12 -3.32 7.19
C TYR A 41 12.67 -4.20 8.37
N HIS A 42 12.19 -5.41 8.09
CA HIS A 42 11.66 -6.36 9.10
C HIS A 42 10.46 -5.84 9.91
N ILE A 43 9.70 -4.90 9.33
CA ILE A 43 8.51 -4.31 9.94
C ILE A 43 7.24 -4.87 9.27
N ASN A 44 6.37 -5.48 10.07
CA ASN A 44 5.05 -5.92 9.64
C ASN A 44 3.94 -4.98 10.15
N ILE A 45 3.18 -4.42 9.23
CA ILE A 45 2.12 -3.45 9.51
C ILE A 45 0.78 -4.18 9.54
N LEU A 46 0.04 -4.09 10.65
CA LEU A 46 -1.19 -4.87 10.83
C LEU A 46 -2.49 -4.06 10.81
N THR A 47 -2.46 -2.76 11.10
CA THR A 47 -3.66 -1.92 11.19
C THR A 47 -3.71 -0.85 10.11
N HIS A 48 -4.90 -0.26 9.95
CA HIS A 48 -5.11 0.89 9.07
C HIS A 48 -4.36 2.15 9.55
N ASP A 49 -4.27 2.38 10.86
CA ASP A 49 -3.61 3.57 11.41
C ASP A 49 -2.11 3.52 11.21
N ALA A 50 -1.48 2.38 11.53
CA ALA A 50 -0.08 2.16 11.21
C ALA A 50 0.14 2.28 9.68
N LEU A 51 -0.71 1.65 8.86
CA LEU A 51 -0.58 1.74 7.40
C LEU A 51 -0.60 3.19 6.88
N LYS A 52 -1.40 4.07 7.48
CA LYS A 52 -1.43 5.50 7.13
C LYS A 52 -0.10 6.18 7.44
N ILE A 53 0.50 5.89 8.59
CA ILE A 53 1.81 6.44 9.00
C ILE A 53 2.89 5.97 8.02
N PHE A 54 2.98 4.66 7.78
CA PHE A 54 3.99 4.07 6.90
C PHE A 54 3.80 4.49 5.43
N CYS A 55 2.57 4.62 4.95
CA CYS A 55 2.31 5.23 3.66
C CYS A 55 2.86 6.67 3.61
N GLY A 56 2.68 7.45 4.69
CA GLY A 56 3.24 8.78 4.82
C GLY A 56 4.76 8.80 4.77
N ILE A 57 5.43 7.89 5.47
CA ILE A 57 6.89 7.73 5.45
C ILE A 57 7.38 7.47 4.02
N GLY A 58 6.82 6.46 3.34
CA GLY A 58 7.22 6.14 1.96
C GLY A 58 6.92 7.26 0.97
N VAL A 59 5.82 8.00 1.15
CA VAL A 59 5.49 9.13 0.28
C VAL A 59 6.37 10.36 0.57
N ASN A 60 6.83 10.53 1.81
CA ASN A 60 7.71 11.63 2.20
C ASN A 60 9.14 11.48 1.66
N SER A 61 9.59 10.28 1.30
CA SER A 61 10.88 10.04 0.65
C SER A 61 10.88 10.29 -0.86
N LEU A 62 9.79 10.82 -1.42
CA LEU A 62 9.66 11.18 -2.84
C LEU A 62 9.86 12.68 -3.05
N LYS A 63 10.13 13.10 -4.30
CA LYS A 63 10.19 14.53 -4.65
C LYS A 63 8.84 15.20 -4.43
N ILE A 64 8.85 16.52 -4.19
CA ILE A 64 7.65 17.27 -3.77
C ILE A 64 6.42 17.08 -4.69
N PHE A 65 6.61 17.08 -6.01
CA PHE A 65 5.50 16.87 -6.95
C PHE A 65 4.96 15.44 -6.91
N GLU A 66 5.85 14.45 -6.83
CA GLU A 66 5.48 13.04 -6.71
C GLU A 66 4.76 12.77 -5.39
N LYS A 67 5.24 13.38 -4.31
CA LYS A 67 4.59 13.34 -2.99
C LYS A 67 3.13 13.76 -3.07
N CYS A 68 2.85 14.93 -3.66
CA CYS A 68 1.48 15.42 -3.86
C CYS A 68 0.62 14.44 -4.68
N GLN A 69 1.15 13.93 -5.79
CA GLN A 69 0.45 12.97 -6.63
C GLN A 69 0.14 11.66 -5.89
N MET A 70 1.09 11.15 -5.10
CA MET A 70 0.92 9.90 -4.37
C MET A 70 -0.11 10.03 -3.23
N TYR A 71 -0.20 11.20 -2.57
CA TYR A 71 -1.28 11.47 -1.62
C TYR A 71 -2.66 11.44 -2.29
N LEU A 72 -2.81 12.06 -3.48
CA LEU A 72 -4.06 12.05 -4.23
C LEU A 72 -4.45 10.63 -4.64
N LYS A 73 -3.49 9.84 -5.14
CA LYS A 73 -3.71 8.45 -5.51
C LYS A 73 -4.09 7.56 -4.32
N TRP A 74 -3.44 7.74 -3.17
CA TRP A 74 -3.82 7.04 -1.93
C TRP A 74 -5.25 7.40 -1.48
N ASN A 75 -5.64 8.67 -1.64
CA ASN A 75 -7.02 9.07 -1.39
C ASN A 75 -8.01 8.37 -2.33
N CYS A 76 -7.67 8.15 -3.59
CA CYS A 76 -8.47 7.34 -4.52
C CYS A 76 -8.61 5.88 -4.04
N ALA A 77 -7.52 5.28 -3.54
CA ALA A 77 -7.56 3.92 -2.96
C ALA A 77 -8.56 3.82 -1.79
N LYS A 78 -8.55 4.80 -0.87
CA LYS A 78 -9.52 4.85 0.25
C LYS A 78 -10.96 5.02 -0.22
N LYS A 79 -11.19 5.79 -1.29
CA LYS A 79 -12.53 5.96 -1.88
C LYS A 79 -13.02 4.67 -2.52
N LEU A 80 -12.16 3.95 -3.26
CA LEU A 80 -12.47 2.62 -3.79
C LEU A 80 -12.74 1.61 -2.68
N TYR A 81 -11.95 1.62 -1.61
CA TYR A 81 -12.21 0.76 -0.45
C TYR A 81 -13.58 1.04 0.15
N SER A 82 -13.90 2.32 0.41
CA SER A 82 -15.21 2.73 0.94
C SER A 82 -16.33 2.26 0.02
N TYR A 83 -16.20 2.45 -1.29
CA TYR A 83 -17.13 1.92 -2.28
C TYR A 83 -17.19 0.38 -2.27
N SER A 84 -16.11 -0.33 -1.98
CA SER A 84 -16.14 -1.80 -1.97
C SER A 84 -16.91 -2.39 -0.78
N VAL A 85 -16.98 -1.70 0.35
CA VAL A 85 -17.56 -2.22 1.61
C VAL A 85 -18.91 -1.61 1.98
N ASP A 86 -19.23 -0.42 1.48
CA ASP A 86 -20.47 0.30 1.80
C ASP A 86 -21.44 0.25 0.60
N GLU A 87 -22.43 -0.62 0.69
CA GLU A 87 -23.43 -0.84 -0.37
C GLU A 87 -24.23 0.41 -0.73
N SER A 88 -24.34 1.38 0.19
CA SER A 88 -25.04 2.64 -0.06
C SER A 88 -24.24 3.61 -0.94
N ARG A 89 -22.92 3.41 -1.05
CA ARG A 89 -22.07 4.26 -1.90
C ARG A 89 -22.19 3.87 -3.35
N CYS A 90 -22.42 4.87 -4.19
CA CYS A 90 -22.40 4.74 -5.64
C CYS A 90 -21.27 5.60 -6.21
N LEU A 91 -20.61 5.08 -7.25
CA LEU A 91 -19.66 5.84 -8.07
C LEU A 91 -20.18 5.86 -9.50
N SER A 92 -20.06 7.01 -10.17
CA SER A 92 -20.24 7.03 -11.63
C SER A 92 -19.11 6.22 -12.27
N LYS A 93 -19.39 5.64 -13.45
CA LYS A 93 -18.39 4.87 -14.19
C LYS A 93 -17.09 5.66 -14.41
N GLU A 94 -17.20 6.91 -14.85
CA GLU A 94 -16.06 7.80 -15.06
C GLU A 94 -15.23 8.03 -13.80
N THR A 95 -15.89 8.25 -12.65
CA THR A 95 -15.19 8.43 -11.37
C THR A 95 -14.51 7.14 -10.93
N TYR A 96 -15.19 6.00 -11.11
CA TYR A 96 -14.64 4.68 -10.79
C TYR A 96 -13.39 4.39 -11.63
N ASP A 97 -13.48 4.57 -12.94
CA ASP A 97 -12.38 4.33 -13.89
C ASP A 97 -11.18 5.22 -13.55
N THR A 98 -11.42 6.50 -13.28
CA THR A 98 -10.37 7.44 -12.83
C THR A 98 -9.70 6.96 -11.54
N TYR A 99 -10.47 6.57 -10.52
CA TYR A 99 -9.89 6.09 -9.26
C TYR A 99 -9.11 4.81 -9.45
N MET A 100 -9.58 3.90 -10.30
CA MET A 100 -8.87 2.66 -10.63
C MET A 100 -7.50 2.96 -11.23
N ASP A 101 -7.43 3.83 -12.24
CA ASP A 101 -6.19 4.18 -12.91
C ASP A 101 -5.18 4.83 -11.96
N GLU A 102 -5.64 5.76 -11.12
CA GLU A 102 -4.80 6.42 -10.11
C GLU A 102 -4.23 5.41 -9.10
N VAL A 103 -5.02 4.43 -8.67
CA VAL A 103 -4.58 3.38 -7.73
C VAL A 103 -3.61 2.41 -8.40
N ILE A 104 -3.83 2.05 -9.66
CA ILE A 104 -2.89 1.24 -10.44
C ILE A 104 -1.54 1.95 -10.53
N GLN A 105 -1.53 3.25 -10.82
CA GLN A 105 -0.30 4.03 -10.84
C GLN A 105 0.38 4.09 -9.47
N PHE A 106 -0.37 4.27 -8.38
CA PHE A 106 0.17 4.22 -7.01
C PHE A 106 0.92 2.91 -6.74
N ILE A 107 0.27 1.79 -7.05
CA ILE A 107 0.84 0.45 -6.84
C ILE A 107 2.10 0.28 -7.68
N LYS A 108 2.10 0.73 -8.95
CA LYS A 108 3.29 0.69 -9.82
C LYS A 108 4.45 1.50 -9.24
N THR A 109 4.20 2.70 -8.76
CA THR A 109 5.24 3.54 -8.13
C THR A 109 5.85 2.84 -6.91
N PHE A 110 5.02 2.40 -5.95
CA PHE A 110 5.50 1.69 -4.76
C PHE A 110 6.22 0.37 -5.09
N LYS A 111 5.84 -0.33 -6.17
CA LYS A 111 6.51 -1.58 -6.57
C LYS A 111 7.87 -1.41 -7.22
N THR A 112 8.03 -0.35 -8.02
CA THR A 112 9.27 -0.16 -8.78
C THR A 112 10.41 0.33 -7.93
N PHE A 113 10.12 0.98 -6.79
CA PHE A 113 11.10 1.58 -5.87
C PHE A 113 12.03 2.62 -6.49
N LYS A 114 11.95 2.88 -7.80
CA LYS A 114 12.91 3.70 -8.55
C LYS A 114 13.02 5.14 -8.04
N ASN A 115 11.93 5.65 -7.46
CA ASN A 115 11.83 7.07 -7.08
C ASN A 115 11.94 7.27 -5.57
N PHE A 116 12.09 6.20 -4.78
CA PHE A 116 12.21 6.29 -3.33
C PHE A 116 13.65 6.56 -2.93
N ASN A 117 13.87 7.58 -2.12
CA ASN A 117 15.13 7.75 -1.41
C ASN A 117 15.13 6.87 -0.15
N PHE A 118 15.91 5.79 -0.18
CA PHE A 118 15.98 4.85 0.95
C PHE A 118 16.68 5.43 2.18
N GLU A 119 17.61 6.37 2.01
CA GLU A 119 18.23 7.08 3.13
C GLU A 119 17.20 7.93 3.88
N ASP A 120 16.30 8.60 3.15
CA ASP A 120 15.20 9.35 3.76
C ASP A 120 14.22 8.41 4.48
N ILE A 121 13.92 7.25 3.90
CA ILE A 121 13.06 6.23 4.57
C ILE A 121 13.69 5.79 5.88
N GLU A 122 14.98 5.44 5.88
CA GLU A 122 15.70 5.02 7.08
C GLU A 122 15.66 6.09 8.15
N LYS A 123 15.97 7.34 7.79
CA LYS A 123 15.89 8.48 8.71
C LYS A 123 14.49 8.66 9.30
N PHE A 124 13.44 8.61 8.47
CA PHE A 124 12.07 8.73 8.97
C PHE A 124 11.65 7.54 9.84
N LEU A 125 12.14 6.34 9.55
CA LEU A 125 11.91 5.16 10.39
C LEU A 125 12.62 5.29 11.73
N GLU A 126 13.87 5.75 11.77
CA GLU A 126 14.61 6.00 13.02
C GLU A 126 13.89 7.03 13.89
N GLU A 127 13.49 8.16 13.30
CA GLU A 127 12.71 9.20 13.99
C GLU A 127 11.40 8.62 14.55
N PHE A 128 10.68 7.84 13.74
CA PHE A 128 9.44 7.19 14.17
C PHE A 128 9.67 6.16 15.28
N LEU A 129 10.70 5.32 15.20
CA LEU A 129 10.95 4.27 16.19
C LEU A 129 11.43 4.84 17.53
N CYS A 130 12.07 6.02 17.53
CA CYS A 130 12.43 6.73 18.75
C CYS A 130 11.21 7.33 19.48
N ASN A 131 10.17 7.73 18.74
CA ASN A 131 8.94 8.29 19.30
C ASN A 131 7.71 7.81 18.51
N PRO A 132 7.31 6.54 18.71
CA PRO A 132 6.29 5.92 17.87
C PRO A 132 4.91 6.53 18.16
N THR A 133 4.23 6.93 17.09
CA THR A 133 2.86 7.46 17.15
C THR A 133 1.79 6.37 17.06
N CYS A 134 2.21 5.11 16.97
CA CYS A 134 1.34 3.92 16.98
C CYS A 134 1.98 2.83 17.86
N THR A 135 1.28 1.73 18.10
CA THR A 135 1.82 0.68 18.98
C THR A 135 2.87 -0.14 18.23
N VAL A 136 4.10 -0.14 18.74
CA VAL A 136 5.22 -0.93 18.19
C VAL A 136 5.53 -2.08 19.14
N LYS A 137 5.66 -3.28 18.59
CA LYS A 137 5.97 -4.49 19.35
C LYS A 137 7.09 -5.28 18.68
N GLU A 138 8.15 -5.52 19.43
CA GLU A 138 9.18 -6.49 19.04
C GLU A 138 8.68 -7.92 19.29
N VAL A 139 9.00 -8.81 18.36
CA VAL A 139 8.66 -10.22 18.40
C VAL A 139 9.85 -11.06 17.97
N LYS A 140 9.87 -12.34 18.37
CA LYS A 140 10.77 -13.33 17.75
C LYS A 140 10.56 -13.31 16.24
N GLU A 141 11.65 -13.48 15.48
CA GLU A 141 11.60 -13.49 14.02
C GLU A 141 10.51 -14.45 13.51
N ARG A 142 9.67 -13.93 12.62
CA ARG A 142 8.55 -14.65 12.02
C ARG A 142 8.63 -14.53 10.51
N ALA A 143 8.21 -15.59 9.82
CA ALA A 143 8.06 -15.56 8.37
C ALA A 143 6.64 -15.10 7.98
N ILE A 144 6.54 -14.39 6.86
CA ILE A 144 5.28 -14.06 6.19
C ILE A 144 5.44 -14.24 4.69
N VAL A 145 4.38 -14.70 4.02
CA VAL A 145 4.32 -14.72 2.56
C VAL A 145 3.49 -13.54 2.10
N MET A 146 4.10 -12.63 1.35
CA MET A 146 3.41 -11.51 0.71
C MET A 146 3.71 -11.53 -0.77
N GLY A 147 2.65 -11.58 -1.59
CA GLY A 147 2.82 -11.50 -3.03
C GLY A 147 3.59 -12.64 -3.70
N GLY A 148 3.64 -13.80 -3.04
CA GLY A 148 4.38 -14.98 -3.49
C GLY A 148 5.87 -14.96 -3.17
N GLU A 149 6.32 -14.02 -2.34
CA GLU A 149 7.66 -14.00 -1.79
C GLU A 149 7.59 -14.18 -0.27
N LYS A 150 8.61 -14.85 0.28
CA LYS A 150 8.75 -15.08 1.72
C LYS A 150 9.64 -14.00 2.30
N TYR A 151 9.14 -13.31 3.32
CA TYR A 151 9.87 -12.29 4.06
C TYR A 151 9.95 -12.70 5.54
N THR A 152 10.88 -12.09 6.28
CA THR A 152 10.94 -12.20 7.73
C THR A 152 10.74 -10.85 8.39
N TYR A 153 10.14 -10.85 9.58
CA TYR A 153 9.93 -9.66 10.38
C TYR A 153 10.13 -9.97 11.86
N ASN A 154 10.58 -8.98 12.60
CA ASN A 154 10.75 -9.01 14.05
C ASN A 154 10.08 -7.79 14.73
N ILE A 155 9.53 -6.85 13.96
CA ILE A 155 8.77 -5.70 14.46
C ILE A 155 7.34 -5.77 13.93
N ILE A 156 6.36 -5.50 14.79
CA ILE A 156 4.95 -5.35 14.43
C ILE A 156 4.48 -3.95 14.79
N CYS A 157 3.80 -3.29 13.86
CA CYS A 157 3.16 -2.00 14.08
C CYS A 157 1.63 -2.12 13.97
N TYR A 158 0.95 -1.65 15.01
CA TYR A 158 -0.52 -1.53 15.13
C TYR A 158 -0.95 -0.08 15.28
#